data_AF-A0A424Z3J1-F1
#
_entry.id   AF-A0A424Z3J1-F1
#
_cell.length_a   1.000
_cell.length_b   1.000
_cell.length_c   1.000
_cell.angle_alpha   90.00
_cell.angle_beta   90.00
_cell.angle_gamma   90.00
#
_symmetry.space_group_name_H-M   'P 1'
#
loop_
_entity.id
_entity.type
_entity.pdbx_description
1 polymer ?
#
loop_
_entity_poly.entity_id
_entity_poly.type
_entity_poly.pdbx_seq_one_letter_code
_entity_poly.pdbx_strand_id
1 'polypeptide(L)'
;MKNQKIYGIDIQKNSPRSKEIPRYSVVITRRRGGTTTYHKMVPLHKIVKMVKKDIPSIIAVDNIYELAENKKDLVRFISKIPESVKLVQVTGGTKKKSLMQLAHEHNISFNRFDPAEEAEACACLAEMGVGCEVSLFEEVTKIKVSRARSLGRGGWSQNRYRRKVHGAIKVKSREIESTLFKDSKDKNYSYTKKVVEGFGGYVRAEFMVNMSKNKVPIRSSSTSDVQVNVKSLERDKITYLPLKNKHRHYTIVGVDPGTTVGLAVLSLDGDVLHIGSYRSISHDEIVKKIVDFGKPIIIATDVTPTPSSVERVRRSFNAILGSPGGAELSSEDKINLARSFGLEYSNDHERDALSAALYTFKNYRNTFEKIEKKTPYNFDLNEIKSLVIRGESIENALEKTSNFQRHNKLKQKKGTLENSEFSKEEKHKKLINNIKEKDEEI
;
A
#
# COMPACT_ATOMS: atom_id res chain seq x y z
N MET A 1 -0.11 15.29 3.33
CA MET A 1 0.12 14.63 4.64
C MET A 1 0.12 13.12 4.41
N LYS A 2 1.24 12.40 4.60
CA LYS A 2 1.25 10.93 4.47
C LYS A 2 0.85 10.35 5.83
N ASN A 3 -0.28 9.64 5.87
CA ASN A 3 -0.83 8.99 7.06
C ASN A 3 0.21 8.02 7.65
N GLN A 4 0.70 8.33 8.85
CA GLN A 4 1.72 7.53 9.56
C GLN A 4 1.12 6.62 10.63
N LYS A 5 -0.20 6.64 10.84
CA LYS A 5 -0.86 5.84 11.88
C LYS A 5 -1.23 4.46 11.35
N ILE A 6 -0.97 3.43 12.14
CA ILE A 6 -1.37 2.03 11.91
C ILE A 6 -2.22 1.60 13.09
N TYR A 7 -3.35 0.96 12.81
CA TYR A 7 -4.28 0.46 13.81
C TYR A 7 -4.15 -1.05 13.88
N GLY A 8 -3.76 -1.59 15.04
CA GLY A 8 -3.95 -2.99 15.36
C GLY A 8 -5.29 -3.20 16.03
N ILE A 9 -6.04 -4.21 15.63
CA ILE A 9 -7.34 -4.52 16.24
C ILE A 9 -7.42 -6.01 16.51
N ASP A 10 -7.87 -6.37 17.71
CA ASP A 10 -8.18 -7.74 18.11
C ASP A 10 -9.47 -7.78 18.96
N ILE A 11 -10.15 -8.93 19.01
CA ILE A 11 -11.34 -9.13 19.85
C ILE A 11 -10.90 -9.33 21.29
N GLN A 12 -11.38 -8.44 22.16
CA GLN A 12 -11.16 -8.56 23.58
C GLN A 12 -12.28 -9.33 24.30
N LYS A 13 -13.53 -9.14 23.89
CA LYS A 13 -14.68 -9.82 24.51
C LYS A 13 -15.81 -9.97 23.49
N ASN A 14 -16.47 -11.14 23.53
CA ASN A 14 -17.61 -11.52 22.72
C ASN A 14 -17.24 -11.61 21.22
N SER A 15 -17.34 -12.82 20.67
CA SER A 15 -17.16 -13.03 19.24
C SER A 15 -18.23 -12.27 18.46
N PRO A 16 -17.93 -11.77 17.25
CA PRO A 16 -18.94 -11.23 16.34
C PRO A 16 -20.14 -12.15 16.18
N ARG A 17 -19.94 -13.47 16.22
CA ARG A 17 -21.03 -14.47 16.08
C ARG A 17 -21.92 -14.62 17.33
N SER A 18 -21.58 -13.97 18.44
CA SER A 18 -22.33 -14.06 19.69
C SER A 18 -23.51 -13.07 19.70
N LYS A 19 -24.51 -13.32 20.54
CA LYS A 19 -25.67 -12.41 20.71
C LYS A 19 -25.30 -11.07 21.36
N GLU A 20 -24.15 -11.00 22.02
CA GLU A 20 -23.68 -9.82 22.73
C GLU A 20 -22.77 -8.94 21.86
N ILE A 21 -22.77 -7.63 22.12
CA ILE A 21 -21.99 -6.67 21.32
C ILE A 21 -20.49 -6.93 21.49
N PRO A 22 -19.74 -7.17 20.39
CA PRO A 22 -18.30 -7.42 20.45
C PRO A 22 -17.53 -6.18 20.91
N ARG A 23 -16.50 -6.43 21.71
CA ARG A 23 -15.59 -5.43 22.27
C ARG A 23 -14.17 -5.74 21.81
N TYR A 24 -13.47 -4.71 21.38
CA TYR A 24 -12.18 -4.83 20.74
C TYR A 24 -11.10 -4.11 21.53
N SER A 25 -9.88 -4.65 21.47
CA SER A 25 -8.66 -3.94 21.79
C SER A 25 -8.18 -3.22 20.52
N VAL A 26 -7.89 -1.93 20.63
CA VAL A 26 -7.36 -1.12 19.52
C VAL A 26 -6.05 -0.50 19.95
N VAL A 27 -5.00 -0.84 19.21
CA VAL A 27 -3.67 -0.26 19.36
C VAL A 27 -3.42 0.69 18.21
N ILE A 28 -2.99 1.91 18.51
CA ILE A 28 -2.62 2.88 17.48
C ILE A 28 -1.13 3.13 17.62
N THR A 29 -0.38 2.68 16.62
CA THR A 29 1.05 2.96 16.51
C THR A 29 1.31 3.99 15.41
N ARG A 30 2.44 4.69 15.51
CA ARG A 30 2.94 5.57 14.45
C ARG A 30 4.18 4.92 13.84
N ARG A 31 4.22 4.95 12.51
CA ARG A 31 5.32 4.45 11.71
C ARG A 31 6.67 5.02 12.21
N ARG A 32 7.65 4.16 12.48
CA ARG A 32 8.98 4.44 13.08
C ARG A 32 8.99 4.65 14.60
N GLY A 33 8.34 3.76 15.36
CA GLY A 33 8.51 3.69 16.83
C GLY A 33 8.00 4.91 17.60
N GLY A 34 6.91 5.54 17.13
CA GLY A 34 6.27 6.63 17.83
C GLY A 34 5.42 6.16 19.03
N THR A 35 4.77 7.09 19.72
CA THR A 35 3.86 6.80 20.82
C THR A 35 2.78 5.78 20.43
N THR A 36 2.75 4.64 21.11
CA THR A 36 1.67 3.65 21.04
C THR A 36 0.55 4.05 22.00
N THR A 37 -0.69 4.11 21.52
CA THR A 37 -1.86 4.33 22.38
C THR A 37 -2.75 3.11 22.38
N TYR A 38 -3.11 2.65 23.59
CA TYR A 38 -3.95 1.48 23.79
C TYR A 38 -5.37 1.90 24.17
N HIS A 39 -6.35 1.29 23.52
CA HIS A 39 -7.76 1.43 23.86
C HIS A 39 -8.36 0.03 24.08
N LYS A 40 -8.78 -0.26 25.31
CA LYS A 40 -9.45 -1.52 25.68
C LYS A 40 -10.99 -1.35 25.61
N MET A 41 -11.70 -2.45 25.36
CA MET A 41 -13.17 -2.57 25.37
C MET A 41 -13.92 -1.62 24.40
N VAL A 42 -13.36 -1.36 23.23
CA VAL A 42 -13.91 -0.43 22.24
C VAL A 42 -14.97 -1.12 21.38
N PRO A 43 -16.19 -0.57 21.22
CA PRO A 43 -17.18 -1.10 20.29
C PRO A 43 -16.86 -0.71 18.84
N LEU A 44 -17.23 -1.56 17.87
CA LEU A 44 -16.89 -1.38 16.44
C LEU A 44 -17.29 0.00 15.87
N HIS A 45 -18.44 0.55 16.27
CA HIS A 45 -18.88 1.86 15.79
C HIS A 45 -17.95 3.00 16.24
N LYS A 46 -17.33 2.89 17.42
CA LYS A 46 -16.37 3.86 17.94
C LYS A 46 -15.04 3.75 17.19
N ILE A 47 -14.62 2.52 16.84
CA ILE A 47 -13.46 2.28 15.96
C ILE A 47 -13.66 2.98 14.62
N VAL A 48 -14.82 2.80 13.97
CA VAL A 48 -15.12 3.47 12.68
C VAL A 48 -15.06 5.00 12.83
N LYS A 49 -15.54 5.57 13.94
CA LYS A 49 -15.40 7.02 14.20
C LYS A 49 -13.94 7.44 14.35
N MET A 50 -13.13 6.66 15.07
CA MET A 50 -11.70 6.92 15.24
C MET A 50 -10.96 6.84 13.90
N VAL A 51 -11.21 5.81 13.11
CA VAL A 51 -10.61 5.64 11.76
C VAL A 51 -10.98 6.78 10.83
N LYS A 52 -12.23 7.27 10.87
CA LYS A 52 -12.64 8.43 10.06
C LYS A 52 -11.97 9.74 10.47
N LYS A 53 -11.70 9.90 11.77
CA LYS A 53 -11.03 11.09 12.33
C LYS A 53 -9.54 11.06 12.02
N ASP A 54 -8.89 9.93 12.25
CA ASP A 54 -7.44 9.80 12.21
C ASP A 54 -6.90 9.38 10.85
N ILE A 55 -7.76 8.79 10.00
CA ILE A 55 -7.46 8.28 8.66
C ILE A 55 -6.13 7.50 8.67
N PRO A 56 -6.05 6.34 9.35
CA PRO A 56 -4.81 5.55 9.37
C PRO A 56 -4.41 5.07 7.97
N SER A 57 -3.14 4.72 7.78
CA SER A 57 -2.72 4.08 6.53
C SER A 57 -3.15 2.63 6.45
N ILE A 58 -3.13 1.93 7.59
CA ILE A 58 -3.38 0.50 7.70
C ILE A 58 -4.23 0.22 8.94
N ILE A 59 -5.19 -0.69 8.79
CA ILE A 59 -5.84 -1.43 9.87
C ILE A 59 -5.35 -2.88 9.75
N ALA A 60 -4.65 -3.37 10.75
CA ALA A 60 -4.08 -4.70 10.84
C ALA A 60 -4.89 -5.57 11.80
N VAL A 61 -5.17 -6.80 11.40
CA VAL A 61 -5.86 -7.83 12.18
C VAL A 61 -5.18 -9.17 11.97
N ASP A 62 -5.30 -10.07 12.95
CA ASP A 62 -4.90 -11.46 12.77
C ASP A 62 -5.85 -12.13 11.77
N ASN A 63 -7.16 -12.05 12.04
CA ASN A 63 -8.20 -12.63 11.21
C ASN A 63 -9.32 -11.64 10.88
N ILE A 64 -9.63 -11.44 9.59
CA ILE A 64 -10.71 -10.51 9.18
C ILE A 64 -12.09 -10.88 9.73
N TYR A 65 -12.32 -12.15 10.06
CA TYR A 65 -13.60 -12.59 10.62
C TYR A 65 -13.82 -12.15 12.06
N GLU A 66 -12.80 -11.56 12.68
CA GLU A 66 -12.91 -10.92 13.99
C GLU A 66 -13.60 -9.56 13.91
N LEU A 67 -13.44 -8.85 12.80
CA LEU A 67 -14.12 -7.59 12.54
C LEU A 67 -15.53 -7.78 11.97
N ALA A 68 -15.76 -8.91 11.30
CA ALA A 68 -17.01 -9.16 10.60
C ALA A 68 -17.31 -10.67 10.54
N GLU A 69 -18.53 -11.06 10.91
CA GLU A 69 -18.93 -12.47 10.91
C GLU A 69 -18.85 -13.12 9.52
N ASN A 70 -19.23 -12.34 8.48
CA ASN A 70 -19.41 -12.80 7.12
C ASN A 70 -18.88 -11.77 6.11
N LYS A 71 -18.69 -12.20 4.85
CA LYS A 71 -18.28 -11.33 3.74
C LYS A 71 -19.17 -10.08 3.59
N LYS A 72 -20.48 -10.21 3.77
CA LYS A 72 -21.43 -9.08 3.69
C LYS A 72 -21.15 -8.02 4.75
N ASP A 73 -20.87 -8.43 5.98
CA ASP A 73 -20.56 -7.53 7.08
C ASP A 73 -19.19 -6.88 6.90
N LEU A 74 -18.24 -7.62 6.33
CA LEU A 74 -16.92 -7.10 5.98
C LEU A 74 -17.02 -6.02 4.90
N VAL A 75 -17.80 -6.26 3.83
CA VAL A 75 -18.10 -5.24 2.81
C VAL A 75 -18.75 -4.01 3.43
N ARG A 76 -19.69 -4.19 4.37
CA ARG A 76 -20.35 -3.10 5.08
C ARG A 76 -19.38 -2.30 5.97
N PHE A 77 -18.43 -2.99 6.59
CA PHE A 77 -17.37 -2.37 7.39
C PHE A 77 -16.42 -1.55 6.50
N ILE A 78 -15.86 -2.16 5.45
CA ILE A 78 -14.92 -1.47 4.54
C ILE A 78 -15.61 -0.29 3.82
N SER A 79 -16.89 -0.43 3.45
CA SER A 79 -17.67 0.67 2.84
C SER A 79 -17.86 1.87 3.76
N LYS A 80 -17.70 1.72 5.08
CA LYS A 80 -17.84 2.80 6.07
C LYS A 80 -16.53 3.52 6.35
N ILE A 81 -15.38 2.93 6.05
CA ILE A 81 -14.06 3.53 6.27
C ILE A 81 -13.57 4.25 4.99
N PRO A 82 -12.63 5.21 5.10
CA PRO A 82 -12.08 5.87 3.92
C PRO A 82 -11.30 4.89 3.01
N GLU A 83 -11.44 4.99 1.69
CA GLU A 83 -10.77 4.08 0.72
C GLU A 83 -9.24 4.16 0.77
N SER A 84 -8.67 5.23 1.33
CA SER A 84 -7.22 5.35 1.53
C SER A 84 -6.68 4.43 2.62
N VAL A 85 -7.55 3.90 3.49
CA VAL A 85 -7.21 3.01 4.59
C VAL A 85 -7.17 1.57 4.07
N LYS A 86 -6.04 0.89 4.24
CA LYS A 86 -5.88 -0.51 3.85
C LYS A 86 -6.25 -1.43 5.00
N LEU A 87 -7.11 -2.42 4.76
CA LEU A 87 -7.32 -3.52 5.69
C LEU A 87 -6.30 -4.63 5.40
N VAL A 88 -5.51 -5.02 6.39
CA VAL A 88 -4.43 -5.98 6.28
C VAL A 88 -4.71 -7.14 7.23
N GLN A 89 -4.67 -8.35 6.69
CA GLN A 89 -4.65 -9.58 7.46
C GLN A 89 -3.20 -10.05 7.58
N VAL A 90 -2.70 -10.17 8.82
CA VAL A 90 -1.29 -10.49 9.06
C VAL A 90 -1.01 -11.97 8.84
N THR A 91 -1.93 -12.85 9.25
CA THR A 91 -1.80 -14.30 9.10
C THR A 91 -2.70 -14.84 7.98
N GLY A 92 -2.55 -16.13 7.64
CA GLY A 92 -3.55 -16.88 6.86
C GLY A 92 -3.76 -16.46 5.40
N GLY A 93 -2.93 -15.55 4.86
CA GLY A 93 -2.94 -15.15 3.45
C GLY A 93 -2.28 -16.18 2.54
N THR A 94 -1.30 -15.74 1.73
CA THR A 94 -0.55 -16.63 0.82
C THR A 94 0.37 -17.61 1.53
N LYS A 95 0.86 -17.27 2.74
CA LYS A 95 1.66 -18.14 3.61
C LYS A 95 0.87 -18.42 4.89
N LYS A 96 0.59 -19.69 5.18
CA LYS A 96 -0.12 -20.14 6.38
C LYS A 96 0.84 -20.23 7.57
N LYS A 97 1.39 -19.10 8.02
CA LYS A 97 2.15 -19.01 9.27
C LYS A 97 1.25 -18.47 10.38
N SER A 98 1.46 -18.92 11.61
CA SER A 98 0.74 -18.37 12.78
C SER A 98 1.29 -16.98 13.15
N LEU A 99 0.50 -16.20 13.89
CA LEU A 99 0.94 -14.89 14.37
C LEU A 99 2.22 -15.01 15.21
N MET A 100 2.30 -16.04 16.05
CA MET A 100 3.47 -16.32 16.90
C MET A 100 4.72 -16.63 16.08
N GLN A 101 4.61 -17.42 15.00
CA GLN A 101 5.73 -17.69 14.11
C GLN A 101 6.21 -16.43 13.40
N LEU A 102 5.28 -15.64 12.86
CA LEU A 102 5.62 -14.37 12.21
C LEU A 102 6.26 -13.39 13.20
N ALA A 103 5.73 -13.29 14.42
CA ALA A 103 6.32 -12.45 15.44
C ALA A 103 7.74 -12.90 15.83
N HIS A 104 7.97 -14.20 15.99
CA HIS A 104 9.29 -14.74 16.30
C HIS A 104 10.31 -14.47 15.17
N GLU A 105 9.92 -14.68 13.91
CA GLU A 105 10.75 -14.36 12.73
C GLU A 105 11.15 -12.88 12.69
N HIS A 106 10.33 -12.00 13.26
CA HIS A 106 10.55 -10.57 13.32
C HIS A 106 10.99 -10.06 14.71
N ASN A 107 11.40 -10.96 15.62
CA ASN A 107 11.85 -10.65 16.98
C ASN A 107 10.84 -9.85 17.83
N ILE A 108 9.55 -10.07 17.62
CA ILE A 108 8.46 -9.47 18.40
C ILE A 108 8.02 -10.48 19.47
N SER A 109 8.13 -10.09 20.73
CA SER A 109 7.59 -10.86 21.86
C SER A 109 6.26 -10.24 22.31
N PHE A 110 5.25 -11.08 22.50
CA PHE A 110 3.95 -10.67 22.99
C PHE A 110 3.25 -11.85 23.68
N ASN A 111 2.35 -11.55 24.61
CA ASN A 111 1.51 -12.50 25.28
C ASN A 111 0.24 -12.78 24.47
N ARG A 112 0.09 -14.03 24.00
CA ARG A 112 -1.08 -14.51 23.26
C ARG A 112 -2.42 -14.48 24.03
N PHE A 113 -2.37 -14.21 25.33
CA PHE A 113 -3.56 -14.12 26.18
C PHE A 113 -3.97 -12.67 26.47
N ASP A 114 -3.18 -11.67 26.06
CA ASP A 114 -3.60 -10.26 26.08
C ASP A 114 -3.95 -9.78 24.66
N PRO A 115 -5.25 -9.61 24.35
CA PRO A 115 -5.72 -9.04 23.09
C PRO A 115 -5.09 -7.71 22.71
N ALA A 116 -4.66 -6.90 23.68
CA ALA A 116 -3.97 -5.66 23.40
C ALA A 116 -2.56 -5.89 22.83
N GLU A 117 -1.84 -6.89 23.34
CA GLU A 117 -0.51 -7.23 22.85
C GLU A 117 -0.58 -7.95 21.49
N GLU A 118 -1.60 -8.78 21.24
CA GLU A 118 -1.83 -9.39 19.92
C GLU A 118 -2.13 -8.31 18.86
N ALA A 119 -2.98 -7.33 19.21
CA ALA A 119 -3.26 -6.19 18.35
C ALA A 119 -2.00 -5.37 18.05
N GLU A 120 -1.13 -5.16 19.04
CA GLU A 120 0.15 -4.47 18.84
C GLU A 120 1.08 -5.26 17.90
N ALA A 121 1.23 -6.57 18.13
CA ALA A 121 2.03 -7.43 17.27
C ALA A 121 1.54 -7.38 15.81
N CYS A 122 0.23 -7.44 15.59
CA CYS A 122 -0.37 -7.28 14.27
C CYS A 122 -0.03 -5.92 13.63
N ALA A 123 -0.11 -4.83 14.38
CA ALA A 123 0.23 -3.49 13.89
C ALA A 123 1.71 -3.38 13.49
N CYS A 124 2.62 -3.91 14.31
CA CYS A 124 4.06 -3.93 14.06
C CYS A 124 4.41 -4.78 12.83
N LEU A 125 3.83 -5.99 12.70
CA LEU A 125 4.04 -6.84 11.54
C LEU A 125 3.55 -6.17 10.25
N ALA A 126 2.35 -5.57 10.27
CA ALA A 126 1.85 -4.82 9.13
C ALA A 126 2.70 -3.58 8.79
N GLU A 127 3.34 -2.96 9.78
CA GLU A 127 4.32 -1.89 9.56
C GLU A 127 5.56 -2.38 8.81
N MET A 128 6.07 -3.56 9.19
CA MET A 128 7.19 -4.26 8.53
C MET A 128 6.82 -4.80 7.14
N GLY A 129 5.56 -4.65 6.73
CA GLY A 129 5.05 -5.11 5.44
C GLY A 129 4.70 -6.60 5.42
N VAL A 130 4.54 -7.20 6.58
CA VAL A 130 4.07 -8.58 6.74
C VAL A 130 2.54 -8.62 6.65
N GLY A 131 2.02 -9.59 5.92
CA GLY A 131 0.59 -9.80 5.72
C GLY A 131 0.09 -9.45 4.32
N CYS A 132 -1.22 -9.54 4.14
CA CYS A 132 -1.90 -9.30 2.87
C CYS A 132 -2.98 -8.23 3.02
N GLU A 133 -3.03 -7.29 2.07
CA GLU A 133 -4.15 -6.38 1.89
C GLU A 133 -5.39 -7.15 1.41
N VAL A 134 -6.50 -6.94 2.11
CA VAL A 134 -7.77 -7.61 1.87
C VAL A 134 -8.55 -6.79 0.84
N SER A 135 -8.50 -7.23 -0.42
CA SER A 135 -9.19 -6.57 -1.53
C SER A 135 -10.56 -7.20 -1.76
N LEU A 136 -11.62 -6.45 -1.42
CA LEU A 136 -13.02 -6.85 -1.62
C LEU A 136 -13.70 -6.16 -2.80
N PHE A 137 -13.12 -5.08 -3.30
CA PHE A 137 -13.68 -4.28 -4.37
C PHE A 137 -12.79 -4.37 -5.61
N GLU A 138 -13.41 -4.34 -6.78
CA GLU A 138 -12.69 -4.10 -8.02
C GLU A 138 -12.38 -2.60 -8.15
N GLU A 139 -11.40 -2.25 -8.99
CA GLU A 139 -11.15 -0.85 -9.36
C GLU A 139 -12.21 -0.34 -10.36
N VAL A 140 -13.46 -0.76 -10.18
CA VAL A 140 -14.60 -0.46 -11.04
C VAL A 140 -15.70 0.14 -10.17
N THR A 141 -16.25 1.26 -10.60
CA THR A 141 -17.37 1.93 -9.93
C THR A 141 -18.64 1.76 -10.74
N LYS A 142 -19.69 1.26 -10.08
CA LYS A 142 -21.05 1.17 -10.61
C LYS A 142 -21.85 2.41 -10.23
N ILE A 143 -22.28 3.17 -11.22
CA ILE A 143 -23.22 4.29 -11.07
C ILE A 143 -24.59 3.82 -11.55
N LYS A 144 -25.55 3.72 -10.65
CA LYS A 144 -26.93 3.34 -10.97
C LYS A 144 -27.85 4.55 -10.85
N VAL A 145 -28.50 4.89 -11.94
CA VAL A 145 -29.57 5.89 -12.00
C VAL A 145 -30.90 5.14 -12.04
N SER A 146 -31.73 5.35 -11.03
CA SER A 146 -33.04 4.73 -10.92
C SER A 146 -34.07 5.69 -10.35
N ARG A 147 -35.34 5.29 -10.36
CA ARG A 147 -36.40 6.04 -9.67
C ARG A 147 -36.14 6.14 -8.16
N ALA A 148 -36.48 7.28 -7.56
CA ALA A 148 -36.42 7.48 -6.11
C ALA A 148 -37.72 7.08 -5.39
N ARG A 149 -38.84 6.97 -6.12
CA ARG A 149 -40.18 6.69 -5.57
C ARG A 149 -40.79 5.42 -6.15
N SER A 150 -41.66 4.79 -5.37
CA SER A 150 -42.53 3.71 -5.86
C SER A 150 -43.65 4.31 -6.74
N LEU A 151 -44.12 3.56 -7.74
CA LEU A 151 -45.14 4.03 -8.70
C LEU A 151 -46.58 3.67 -8.24
N GLY A 152 -46.74 3.20 -7.00
CA GLY A 152 -48.03 2.83 -6.40
C GLY A 152 -48.76 1.64 -7.06
N ARG A 153 -49.95 1.29 -6.53
CA ARG A 153 -50.87 0.28 -7.07
C ARG A 153 -52.01 0.96 -7.89
N GLY A 154 -51.71 1.47 -9.08
CA GLY A 154 -52.75 1.86 -10.06
C GLY A 154 -53.42 3.23 -9.86
N GLY A 155 -53.96 3.80 -10.95
CA GLY A 155 -54.73 5.05 -10.95
C GLY A 155 -54.77 5.75 -12.32
N TRP A 156 -55.76 6.61 -12.55
CA TRP A 156 -55.99 7.29 -13.84
C TRP A 156 -54.81 8.17 -14.30
N SER A 157 -53.97 8.66 -13.37
CA SER A 157 -52.79 9.49 -13.64
C SER A 157 -51.46 8.72 -13.70
N GLN A 158 -51.47 7.39 -13.60
CA GLN A 158 -50.25 6.59 -13.41
C GLN A 158 -49.30 6.63 -14.62
N ASN A 159 -49.84 6.58 -15.84
CA ASN A 159 -49.03 6.64 -17.07
C ASN A 159 -48.31 7.99 -17.22
N ARG A 160 -48.98 9.09 -16.85
CA ARG A 160 -48.39 10.44 -16.83
C ARG A 160 -47.22 10.49 -15.85
N TYR A 161 -47.42 9.97 -14.63
CA TYR A 161 -46.38 9.94 -13.60
C TYR A 161 -45.19 9.04 -14.01
N ARG A 162 -45.45 7.86 -14.57
CA ARG A 162 -44.43 6.94 -15.09
C ARG A 162 -43.59 7.61 -16.18
N ARG A 163 -44.23 8.31 -17.13
CA ARG A 163 -43.55 9.05 -18.20
C ARG A 163 -42.68 10.17 -17.63
N LYS A 164 -43.17 10.93 -16.65
CA LYS A 164 -42.40 11.97 -15.96
C LYS A 164 -41.13 11.40 -15.32
N VAL A 165 -41.26 10.33 -14.53
CA VAL A 165 -40.13 9.68 -13.85
C VAL A 165 -39.13 9.10 -14.85
N HIS A 166 -39.59 8.36 -15.86
CA HIS A 166 -38.70 7.79 -16.89
C HIS A 166 -37.98 8.87 -17.71
N GLY A 167 -38.66 9.97 -18.02
CA GLY A 167 -38.06 11.14 -18.65
C GLY A 167 -36.97 11.76 -17.79
N ALA A 168 -37.24 11.94 -16.50
CA ALA A 168 -36.26 12.47 -15.55
C ALA A 168 -35.01 11.58 -15.43
N ILE A 169 -35.18 10.25 -15.39
CA ILE A 169 -34.07 9.28 -15.38
C ILE A 169 -33.24 9.41 -16.67
N LYS A 170 -33.89 9.57 -17.83
CA LYS A 170 -33.21 9.76 -19.12
C LYS A 170 -32.39 11.04 -19.16
N VAL A 171 -32.94 12.15 -18.67
CA VAL A 171 -32.24 13.44 -18.57
C VAL A 171 -31.02 13.31 -17.66
N LYS A 172 -31.22 12.79 -16.44
CA LYS A 172 -30.11 12.63 -15.48
C LYS A 172 -29.03 11.67 -15.98
N SER A 173 -29.41 10.60 -16.67
CA SER A 173 -28.46 9.67 -17.29
C SER A 173 -27.60 10.35 -18.34
N ARG A 174 -28.16 11.25 -19.16
CA ARG A 174 -27.39 11.98 -20.19
C ARG A 174 -26.44 13.00 -19.58
N GLU A 175 -26.86 13.68 -18.51
CA GLU A 175 -26.01 14.61 -17.75
C GLU A 175 -24.78 13.88 -17.16
N ILE A 176 -24.99 12.72 -16.54
CA ILE A 176 -23.92 11.88 -16.01
C ILE A 176 -22.98 11.41 -17.12
N GLU A 177 -23.53 10.94 -18.23
CA GLU A 177 -22.76 10.49 -19.39
C GLU A 177 -21.88 11.61 -19.97
N SER A 178 -22.42 12.84 -20.09
CA SER A 178 -21.64 13.99 -20.56
C SER A 178 -20.48 14.33 -19.61
N THR A 179 -20.72 14.24 -18.30
CA THR A 179 -19.70 14.49 -17.27
C THR A 179 -18.60 13.44 -17.32
N LEU A 180 -18.97 12.16 -17.42
CA LEU A 180 -18.02 11.05 -17.55
C LEU A 180 -17.24 11.13 -18.87
N PHE A 181 -17.88 11.51 -19.97
CA PHE A 181 -17.21 11.67 -21.26
C PHE A 181 -16.13 12.75 -21.21
N LYS A 182 -16.42 13.92 -20.63
CA LYS A 182 -15.42 14.99 -20.46
C LYS A 182 -14.25 14.52 -19.59
N ASP A 183 -14.54 13.99 -18.41
CA ASP A 183 -13.53 13.54 -17.45
C ASP A 183 -12.71 12.32 -17.96
N SER A 184 -13.30 11.48 -18.83
CA SER A 184 -12.62 10.34 -19.45
C SER A 184 -11.49 10.76 -20.40
N LYS A 185 -11.62 11.91 -21.08
CA LYS A 185 -10.55 12.46 -21.92
C LYS A 185 -9.38 12.97 -21.08
N ASP A 186 -9.66 13.57 -19.94
CA ASP A 186 -8.64 14.15 -19.06
C ASP A 186 -7.89 13.07 -18.28
N LYS A 187 -8.59 12.04 -17.80
CA LYS A 187 -8.03 10.99 -16.92
C LYS A 187 -7.78 9.65 -17.62
N ASN A 188 -8.06 9.57 -18.92
CA ASN A 188 -7.87 8.39 -19.77
C ASN A 188 -8.46 7.09 -19.18
N TYR A 189 -9.77 7.09 -18.91
CA TYR A 189 -10.49 5.88 -18.46
C TYR A 189 -11.64 5.52 -19.40
N SER A 190 -12.02 4.23 -19.41
CA SER A 190 -13.19 3.75 -20.14
C SER A 190 -14.39 3.55 -19.21
N TYR A 191 -15.59 3.71 -19.79
CA TYR A 191 -16.82 3.35 -19.12
C TYR A 191 -17.78 2.66 -20.10
N THR A 192 -18.64 1.80 -19.57
CA THR A 192 -19.74 1.19 -20.33
C THR A 192 -21.08 1.62 -19.75
N LYS A 193 -22.08 1.79 -20.61
CA LYS A 193 -23.43 2.21 -20.25
C LYS A 193 -24.42 1.11 -20.64
N LYS A 194 -25.27 0.72 -19.69
CA LYS A 194 -26.41 -0.19 -19.90
C LYS A 194 -27.68 0.54 -19.51
N VAL A 195 -28.65 0.58 -20.41
CA VAL A 195 -29.93 1.26 -20.18
C VAL A 195 -31.05 0.25 -20.31
N VAL A 196 -32.07 0.38 -19.46
CA VAL A 196 -33.36 -0.30 -19.65
C VAL A 196 -34.37 0.75 -20.05
N GLU A 197 -34.83 0.66 -21.29
CA GLU A 197 -35.83 1.56 -21.83
C GLU A 197 -37.22 1.23 -21.26
N GLY A 198 -38.05 2.26 -21.17
CA GLY A 198 -39.42 2.14 -20.73
C GLY A 198 -40.27 3.22 -21.36
N PHE A 199 -41.50 3.36 -20.86
CA PHE A 199 -42.50 4.26 -21.44
C PHE A 199 -42.01 5.73 -21.50
N GLY A 200 -41.56 6.18 -22.69
CA GLY A 200 -41.10 7.54 -22.96
C GLY A 200 -39.76 7.95 -22.34
N GLY A 201 -38.97 7.00 -21.82
CA GLY A 201 -37.71 7.31 -21.14
C GLY A 201 -36.98 6.07 -20.65
N TYR A 202 -36.22 6.18 -19.56
CA TYR A 202 -35.46 5.07 -18.99
C TYR A 202 -36.06 4.59 -17.67
N VAL A 203 -36.18 3.27 -17.50
CA VAL A 203 -36.53 2.65 -16.21
C VAL A 203 -35.34 2.69 -15.26
N ARG A 204 -34.15 2.41 -15.80
CA ARG A 204 -32.86 2.51 -15.12
C ARG A 204 -31.74 2.72 -16.12
N ALA A 205 -30.68 3.38 -15.69
CA ALA A 205 -29.40 3.41 -16.40
C ALA A 205 -28.28 3.01 -15.44
N GLU A 206 -27.34 2.21 -15.91
CA GLU A 206 -26.18 1.73 -15.16
C GLU A 206 -24.91 2.05 -15.94
N PHE A 207 -23.94 2.67 -15.27
CA PHE A 207 -22.61 2.92 -15.82
C PHE A 207 -21.60 2.10 -15.03
N MET A 208 -20.72 1.39 -15.74
CA MET A 208 -19.55 0.72 -15.16
C MET A 208 -18.33 1.53 -15.57
N VAL A 209 -17.71 2.19 -14.60
CA VAL A 209 -16.55 3.08 -14.82
C VAL A 209 -15.32 2.37 -14.30
N ASN A 210 -14.29 2.19 -15.13
CA ASN A 210 -13.04 1.51 -14.76
C ASN A 210 -12.13 2.43 -13.92
N MET A 211 -12.64 2.87 -12.78
CA MET A 211 -11.96 3.77 -11.87
C MET A 211 -12.51 3.62 -10.44
N SER A 212 -11.66 3.83 -9.44
CA SER A 212 -12.04 3.88 -8.02
C SER A 212 -13.06 4.99 -7.72
N LYS A 213 -14.04 4.72 -6.85
CA LYS A 213 -15.16 5.61 -6.56
C LYS A 213 -14.74 7.02 -6.10
N ASN A 214 -13.64 7.19 -5.37
CA ASN A 214 -13.17 8.52 -4.98
C ASN A 214 -12.67 9.40 -6.13
N LYS A 215 -12.23 8.80 -7.23
CA LYS A 215 -11.73 9.53 -8.41
C LYS A 215 -12.83 9.84 -9.43
N VAL A 216 -13.98 9.17 -9.29
CA VAL A 216 -15.17 9.38 -10.12
C VAL A 216 -15.79 10.74 -9.77
N PRO A 217 -16.09 11.60 -10.77
CA PRO A 217 -16.61 12.95 -10.53
C PRO A 217 -18.05 12.95 -10.00
N ILE A 218 -18.77 11.85 -10.13
CA ILE A 218 -20.17 11.69 -9.74
C ILE A 218 -20.28 11.18 -8.31
N ARG A 219 -21.06 11.89 -7.48
CA ARG A 219 -21.42 11.46 -6.12
C ARG A 219 -22.83 10.88 -6.09
N SER A 220 -23.13 10.12 -5.04
CA SER A 220 -24.50 9.63 -4.81
C SER A 220 -25.40 10.81 -4.46
N SER A 221 -26.57 10.88 -5.09
CA SER A 221 -27.53 11.98 -4.90
C SER A 221 -28.95 11.46 -5.07
N SER A 222 -29.93 12.08 -4.42
CA SER A 222 -31.34 11.77 -4.65
C SER A 222 -32.13 13.06 -4.81
N THR A 223 -32.98 13.11 -5.84
CA THR A 223 -33.98 14.15 -6.08
C THR A 223 -35.37 13.52 -5.85
N SER A 224 -36.44 14.30 -6.01
CA SER A 224 -37.83 13.83 -5.87
C SER A 224 -38.13 12.58 -6.72
N ASP A 225 -37.69 12.56 -7.98
CA ASP A 225 -38.08 11.53 -8.95
C ASP A 225 -36.95 10.52 -9.26
N VAL A 226 -35.69 10.93 -9.09
CA VAL A 226 -34.49 10.18 -9.51
C VAL A 226 -33.51 10.03 -8.36
N GLN A 227 -32.92 8.84 -8.23
CA GLN A 227 -31.82 8.53 -7.33
C GLN A 227 -30.62 8.05 -8.14
N VAL A 228 -29.44 8.57 -7.78
CA VAL A 228 -28.13 8.17 -8.29
C VAL A 228 -27.38 7.49 -7.16
N ASN A 229 -27.05 6.22 -7.35
CA ASN A 229 -26.32 5.41 -6.39
C ASN A 229 -24.93 5.05 -6.96
N VAL A 230 -23.88 5.50 -6.30
CA VAL A 230 -22.49 5.29 -6.71
C VAL A 230 -21.82 4.33 -5.73
N LYS A 231 -21.52 3.12 -6.20
CA LYS A 231 -20.91 2.05 -5.39
C LYS A 231 -19.70 1.46 -6.10
N SER A 232 -18.67 1.12 -5.34
CA SER A 232 -17.58 0.28 -5.83
C SER A 232 -18.12 -1.13 -6.11
N LEU A 233 -17.68 -1.75 -7.20
CA LEU A 233 -18.11 -3.10 -7.55
C LEU A 233 -17.46 -4.10 -6.59
N GLU A 234 -18.28 -4.91 -5.94
CA GLU A 234 -17.84 -5.97 -5.03
C GLU A 234 -17.30 -7.16 -5.85
N ARG A 235 -16.15 -7.70 -5.45
CA ARG A 235 -15.59 -8.93 -6.03
C ARG A 235 -16.42 -10.14 -5.57
N ASP A 236 -16.46 -11.19 -6.38
CA ASP A 236 -17.12 -12.45 -6.01
C ASP A 236 -16.38 -13.20 -4.88
N LYS A 237 -15.05 -13.11 -4.83
CA LYS A 237 -14.21 -13.72 -3.79
C LYS A 237 -13.29 -12.68 -3.14
N ILE A 238 -12.96 -12.90 -1.87
CA ILE A 238 -11.96 -12.11 -1.15
C ILE A 238 -10.60 -12.39 -1.78
N THR A 239 -9.89 -11.35 -2.23
CA THR A 239 -8.54 -11.48 -2.78
C THR A 239 -7.52 -10.96 -1.76
N TYR A 240 -6.51 -11.77 -1.46
CA TYR A 240 -5.42 -11.38 -0.56
C TYR A 240 -4.22 -10.94 -1.41
N LEU A 241 -3.91 -9.66 -1.37
CA LEU A 241 -2.79 -9.07 -2.10
C LEU A 241 -1.62 -8.91 -1.11
N PRO A 242 -0.48 -9.60 -1.29
CA PRO A 242 0.68 -9.41 -0.42
C PRO A 242 1.03 -7.93 -0.32
N LEU A 243 1.31 -7.46 0.90
CA LEU A 243 1.76 -6.09 1.08
C LEU A 243 3.08 -5.92 0.31
N LYS A 244 3.04 -5.15 -0.78
CA LYS A 244 4.27 -4.73 -1.45
C LYS A 244 5.04 -3.88 -0.46
N ASN A 245 6.20 -4.35 -0.02
CA ASN A 245 7.11 -3.54 0.76
C ASN A 245 7.35 -2.22 -0.01
N LYS A 246 6.80 -1.13 0.52
CA LYS A 246 7.02 0.22 -0.04
C LYS A 246 8.50 0.59 -0.01
N HIS A 247 9.28 -0.11 0.81
CA HIS A 247 10.72 -0.18 0.74
C HIS A 247 11.04 -1.36 -0.19
N ARG A 248 11.28 -1.11 -1.47
CA ARG A 248 12.01 -2.12 -2.25
C ARG A 248 13.31 -2.35 -1.50
N HIS A 249 13.52 -3.58 -1.01
CA HIS A 249 14.75 -3.95 -0.32
C HIS A 249 15.93 -3.59 -1.23
N TYR A 250 16.99 -3.03 -0.64
CA TYR A 250 18.19 -2.75 -1.40
C TYR A 250 18.82 -4.08 -1.81
N THR A 251 19.30 -4.14 -3.04
CA THR A 251 19.85 -5.38 -3.59
C THR A 251 21.24 -5.20 -4.15
N ILE A 252 22.02 -6.29 -4.07
CA ILE A 252 23.28 -6.47 -4.78
C ILE A 252 22.96 -7.34 -6.00
N VAL A 253 23.28 -6.86 -7.20
CA VAL A 253 22.94 -7.55 -8.44
C VAL A 253 24.21 -7.94 -9.16
N GLY A 254 24.46 -9.23 -9.35
CA GLY A 254 25.51 -9.74 -10.21
C GLY A 254 25.02 -9.84 -11.65
N VAL A 255 25.83 -9.35 -12.59
CA VAL A 255 25.54 -9.39 -14.02
C VAL A 255 26.73 -10.01 -14.74
N ASP A 256 26.49 -11.16 -15.37
CA ASP A 256 27.41 -11.76 -16.33
C ASP A 256 27.00 -11.32 -17.76
N PRO A 257 27.82 -10.51 -18.46
CA PRO A 257 27.46 -9.96 -19.75
C PRO A 257 27.80 -10.91 -20.91
N GLY A 258 26.89 -11.00 -21.89
CA GLY A 258 27.12 -11.79 -23.10
C GLY A 258 25.89 -11.83 -23.99
N THR A 259 25.89 -12.74 -24.98
CA THR A 259 24.68 -13.07 -25.75
C THR A 259 23.62 -13.75 -24.87
N THR A 260 24.09 -14.50 -23.87
CA THR A 260 23.31 -14.95 -22.72
C THR A 260 23.77 -14.15 -21.52
N VAL A 261 22.85 -13.39 -20.91
CA VAL A 261 23.14 -12.59 -19.72
C VAL A 261 22.79 -13.41 -18.48
N GLY A 262 23.78 -13.65 -17.61
CA GLY A 262 23.55 -14.18 -16.28
C GLY A 262 23.11 -13.08 -15.32
N LEU A 263 22.10 -13.35 -14.50
CA LEU A 263 21.58 -12.42 -13.51
C LEU A 263 21.42 -13.10 -12.15
N ALA A 264 22.08 -12.55 -11.14
CA ALA A 264 21.89 -12.94 -9.75
C ALA A 264 21.48 -11.72 -8.91
N VAL A 265 20.51 -11.87 -8.02
CA VAL A 265 20.04 -10.79 -7.15
C VAL A 265 20.10 -11.27 -5.70
N LEU A 266 20.82 -10.53 -4.86
CA LEU A 266 20.96 -10.78 -3.43
C LEU A 266 20.36 -9.65 -2.60
N SER A 267 19.85 -9.97 -1.41
CA SER A 267 19.54 -9.00 -0.37
C SER A 267 20.84 -8.42 0.25
N LEU A 268 20.73 -7.33 1.01
CA LEU A 268 21.87 -6.82 1.80
C LEU A 268 22.25 -7.71 3.00
N ASP A 269 21.46 -8.74 3.28
CA ASP A 269 21.71 -9.72 4.33
C ASP A 269 22.34 -11.01 3.76
N GLY A 270 22.44 -11.10 2.43
CA GLY A 270 23.10 -12.20 1.71
C GLY A 270 22.14 -13.25 1.17
N ASP A 271 20.83 -13.09 1.35
CA ASP A 271 19.83 -14.02 0.82
C ASP A 271 19.76 -13.92 -0.71
N VAL A 272 19.71 -15.07 -1.38
CA VAL A 272 19.46 -15.12 -2.82
C VAL A 272 17.98 -14.86 -3.10
N LEU A 273 17.70 -13.78 -3.82
CA LEU A 273 16.36 -13.42 -4.26
C LEU A 273 16.04 -13.98 -5.65
N HIS A 274 17.06 -14.09 -6.52
CA HIS A 274 16.90 -14.59 -7.88
C HIS A 274 18.24 -15.05 -8.47
N ILE A 275 18.21 -16.14 -9.24
CA ILE A 275 19.28 -16.59 -10.13
C ILE A 275 18.63 -16.97 -11.47
N GLY A 276 19.20 -16.53 -12.60
CA GLY A 276 18.78 -17.03 -13.91
C GLY A 276 19.62 -16.46 -15.05
N SER A 277 19.59 -17.14 -16.19
CA SER A 277 20.21 -16.68 -17.43
C SER A 277 19.17 -16.34 -18.51
N TYR A 278 19.48 -15.36 -19.36
CA TYR A 278 18.58 -14.87 -20.40
C TYR A 278 19.30 -14.64 -21.72
N ARG A 279 18.88 -15.35 -22.77
CA ARG A 279 19.43 -15.19 -24.12
C ARG A 279 18.77 -14.03 -24.84
N SER A 280 19.59 -13.17 -25.47
CA SER A 280 19.15 -12.03 -26.31
C SER A 280 18.19 -11.05 -25.61
N ILE A 281 18.32 -10.90 -24.29
CA ILE A 281 17.48 -9.99 -23.51
C ILE A 281 17.88 -8.52 -23.74
N SER A 282 16.89 -7.63 -23.83
CA SER A 282 17.14 -6.20 -23.98
C SER A 282 17.52 -5.51 -22.65
N HIS A 283 18.18 -4.36 -22.74
CA HIS A 283 18.54 -3.54 -21.56
C HIS A 283 17.32 -3.19 -20.69
N ASP A 284 16.21 -2.80 -21.31
CA ASP A 284 14.99 -2.41 -20.59
C ASP A 284 14.33 -3.60 -19.86
N GLU A 285 14.43 -4.80 -20.44
CA GLU A 285 13.93 -6.02 -19.81
C GLU A 285 14.81 -6.43 -18.62
N ILE A 286 16.13 -6.30 -18.73
CA ILE A 286 17.05 -6.51 -17.59
C ILE A 286 16.69 -5.54 -16.46
N VAL A 287 16.52 -4.25 -16.76
CA VAL A 287 16.16 -3.23 -15.78
C VAL A 287 14.82 -3.56 -15.11
N LYS A 288 13.79 -3.94 -15.88
CA LYS A 288 12.48 -4.34 -15.34
C LYS A 288 12.59 -5.55 -14.42
N LYS A 289 13.33 -6.59 -14.84
CA LYS A 289 13.54 -7.79 -14.01
C LYS A 289 14.21 -7.45 -12.69
N ILE A 290 15.29 -6.67 -12.71
CA ILE A 290 16.00 -6.26 -11.47
C ILE A 290 15.05 -5.49 -10.53
N VAL A 291 14.21 -4.63 -11.10
CA VAL A 291 13.22 -3.82 -10.38
C VAL A 291 12.14 -4.66 -9.67
N ASP A 292 11.79 -5.82 -10.22
CA ASP A 292 10.81 -6.72 -9.63
C ASP A 292 11.32 -7.36 -8.33
N PHE A 293 12.65 -7.53 -8.21
CA PHE A 293 13.29 -8.11 -7.02
C PHE A 293 13.71 -7.08 -5.97
N GLY A 294 13.95 -5.82 -6.35
CA GLY A 294 14.31 -4.80 -5.37
C GLY A 294 14.82 -3.49 -5.95
N LYS A 295 15.49 -2.70 -5.10
CA LYS A 295 16.18 -1.46 -5.49
C LYS A 295 17.68 -1.75 -5.56
N PRO A 296 18.25 -1.99 -6.74
CA PRO A 296 19.68 -2.27 -6.86
C PRO A 296 20.49 -1.07 -6.37
N ILE A 297 21.43 -1.34 -5.46
CA ILE A 297 22.37 -0.34 -4.98
C ILE A 297 23.80 -0.65 -5.39
N ILE A 298 24.11 -1.92 -5.63
CA ILE A 298 25.38 -2.36 -6.20
C ILE A 298 25.06 -3.22 -7.42
N ILE A 299 25.71 -2.91 -8.54
CA ILE A 299 25.78 -3.78 -9.72
C ILE A 299 27.18 -4.36 -9.75
N ALA A 300 27.28 -5.68 -9.62
CA ALA A 300 28.52 -6.43 -9.58
C ALA A 300 28.78 -7.16 -10.90
N THR A 301 30.05 -7.25 -11.28
CA THR A 301 30.53 -8.08 -12.39
C THR A 301 31.90 -8.65 -12.02
N ASP A 302 32.20 -9.84 -12.51
CA ASP A 302 33.48 -10.52 -12.35
C ASP A 302 34.50 -10.12 -13.43
N VAL A 303 34.07 -9.43 -14.50
CA VAL A 303 34.92 -9.02 -15.61
C VAL A 303 35.55 -7.65 -15.38
N THR A 304 36.86 -7.54 -15.65
CA THR A 304 37.63 -6.28 -15.62
C THR A 304 38.45 -6.14 -16.90
N PRO A 305 38.35 -5.03 -17.67
CA PRO A 305 37.55 -3.83 -17.42
C PRO A 305 36.03 -4.08 -17.54
N THR A 306 35.23 -3.27 -16.84
CA THR A 306 33.77 -3.42 -16.78
C THR A 306 33.11 -3.28 -18.15
N PRO A 307 32.33 -4.27 -18.61
CA PRO A 307 31.65 -4.21 -19.90
C PRO A 307 30.60 -3.09 -19.99
N SER A 308 30.43 -2.53 -21.19
CA SER A 308 29.53 -1.39 -21.44
C SER A 308 28.04 -1.70 -21.16
N SER A 309 27.62 -2.95 -21.30
CA SER A 309 26.29 -3.42 -20.90
C SER A 309 26.05 -3.30 -19.40
N VAL A 310 27.00 -3.76 -18.59
CA VAL A 310 26.96 -3.67 -17.12
C VAL A 310 26.96 -2.22 -16.67
N GLU A 311 27.81 -1.37 -17.28
CA GLU A 311 27.88 0.05 -16.96
C GLU A 311 26.56 0.79 -17.29
N ARG A 312 25.89 0.43 -18.39
CA ARG A 312 24.55 0.94 -18.71
C ARG A 312 23.53 0.54 -17.63
N VAL A 313 23.51 -0.73 -17.20
CA VAL A 313 22.61 -1.20 -16.14
C VAL A 313 22.89 -0.45 -14.84
N ARG A 314 24.16 -0.31 -14.44
CA ARG A 314 24.59 0.44 -13.26
C ARG A 314 24.09 1.89 -13.27
N ARG A 315 24.23 2.58 -14.41
CA ARG A 315 23.78 3.98 -14.57
C ARG A 315 22.27 4.13 -14.47
N SER A 316 21.48 3.19 -15.01
CA SER A 316 20.01 3.20 -14.88
C SER A 316 19.52 3.26 -13.44
N PHE A 317 20.32 2.75 -12.50
CA PHE A 317 19.96 2.66 -11.10
C PHE A 317 20.72 3.63 -10.19
N ASN A 318 21.67 4.40 -10.72
CA ASN A 318 22.63 5.16 -9.93
C ASN A 318 23.26 4.29 -8.82
N ALA A 319 23.64 3.06 -9.23
CA ALA A 319 24.22 2.05 -8.37
C ALA A 319 25.75 2.13 -8.37
N ILE A 320 26.38 1.53 -7.37
CA ILE A 320 27.84 1.45 -7.27
C ILE A 320 28.30 0.18 -8.00
N LEU A 321 29.51 0.23 -8.56
CA LEU A 321 30.12 -0.92 -9.21
C LEU A 321 30.74 -1.85 -8.14
N GLY A 322 30.38 -3.12 -8.17
CA GLY A 322 31.09 -4.19 -7.47
C GLY A 322 32.00 -4.93 -8.45
N SER A 323 33.30 -4.94 -8.22
CA SER A 323 34.24 -5.69 -9.06
C SER A 323 35.44 -6.13 -8.22
N PRO A 324 36.09 -7.27 -8.54
CA PRO A 324 37.26 -7.78 -7.83
C PRO A 324 38.56 -6.96 -7.96
N GLY A 325 38.53 -5.77 -8.59
CA GLY A 325 39.59 -4.77 -8.42
C GLY A 325 40.96 -5.12 -9.02
N GLY A 326 41.04 -6.11 -9.91
CA GLY A 326 42.24 -6.38 -10.72
C GLY A 326 42.59 -7.86 -10.92
N ALA A 327 42.04 -8.79 -10.14
CA ALA A 327 42.21 -10.22 -10.36
C ALA A 327 40.89 -10.83 -10.85
N GLU A 328 40.91 -11.49 -12.00
CA GLU A 328 39.80 -12.34 -12.44
C GLU A 328 39.61 -13.47 -11.42
N LEU A 329 38.37 -13.71 -10.99
CA LEU A 329 38.04 -14.82 -10.11
C LEU A 329 38.25 -16.13 -10.87
N SER A 330 39.08 -17.03 -10.33
CA SER A 330 39.28 -18.35 -10.92
C SER A 330 37.98 -19.16 -10.90
N SER A 331 37.81 -20.08 -11.84
CA SER A 331 36.62 -20.95 -11.89
C SER A 331 36.44 -21.74 -10.58
N GLU A 332 37.53 -22.14 -9.93
CA GLU A 332 37.52 -22.81 -8.62
C GLU A 332 37.05 -21.89 -7.49
N ASP A 333 37.47 -20.62 -7.49
CA ASP A 333 37.00 -19.63 -6.50
C ASP A 333 35.50 -19.36 -6.63
N LYS A 334 34.99 -19.29 -7.87
CA LYS A 334 33.55 -19.14 -8.15
C LYS A 334 32.75 -20.32 -7.60
N ILE A 335 33.20 -21.54 -7.86
CA ILE A 335 32.56 -22.78 -7.35
C ILE A 335 32.60 -22.84 -5.83
N ASN A 336 33.75 -22.52 -5.21
CA ASN A 336 33.91 -22.52 -3.76
C ASN A 336 33.02 -21.46 -3.08
N LEU A 337 32.88 -20.27 -3.68
CA LEU A 337 31.96 -19.24 -3.23
C LEU A 337 30.51 -19.76 -3.25
N ALA A 338 30.03 -20.28 -4.38
CA ALA A 338 28.66 -20.80 -4.47
C ALA A 338 28.40 -21.95 -3.49
N ARG A 339 29.35 -22.90 -3.34
CA ARG A 339 29.25 -24.01 -2.39
C ARG A 339 29.26 -23.55 -0.93
N SER A 340 30.07 -22.55 -0.58
CA SER A 340 30.14 -22.04 0.80
C SER A 340 28.82 -21.46 1.30
N PHE A 341 27.93 -21.05 0.39
CA PHE A 341 26.58 -20.58 0.69
C PHE A 341 25.50 -21.64 0.44
N GLY A 342 25.86 -22.86 0.01
CA GLY A 342 24.93 -23.95 -0.25
C GLY A 342 23.97 -23.70 -1.43
N LEU A 343 24.42 -22.95 -2.44
CA LEU A 343 23.56 -22.48 -3.53
C LEU A 343 23.75 -23.30 -4.81
N GLU A 344 22.63 -23.63 -5.46
CA GLU A 344 22.59 -24.32 -6.75
C GLU A 344 22.46 -23.31 -7.90
N TYR A 345 23.11 -23.62 -9.02
CA TYR A 345 23.04 -22.88 -10.29
C TYR A 345 22.96 -23.86 -11.46
N SER A 346 22.34 -23.45 -12.56
CA SER A 346 22.04 -24.36 -13.68
C SER A 346 23.07 -24.28 -14.81
N ASN A 347 23.81 -23.19 -14.92
CA ASN A 347 24.76 -22.95 -16.01
C ASN A 347 25.92 -22.04 -15.56
N ASP A 348 26.96 -21.95 -16.39
CA ASP A 348 28.16 -21.14 -16.11
C ASP A 348 27.83 -19.64 -15.98
N HIS A 349 26.86 -19.12 -16.75
CA HIS A 349 26.45 -17.71 -16.68
C HIS A 349 25.79 -17.36 -15.33
N GLU A 350 24.95 -18.25 -14.83
CA GLU A 350 24.33 -18.13 -13.51
C GLU A 350 25.39 -18.21 -12.40
N ARG A 351 26.35 -19.13 -12.52
CA ARG A 351 27.48 -19.24 -11.58
C ARG A 351 28.28 -17.95 -11.54
N ASP A 352 28.61 -17.38 -12.70
CA ASP A 352 29.49 -16.23 -12.80
C ASP A 352 28.79 -14.96 -12.28
N ALA A 353 27.52 -14.77 -12.64
CA ALA A 353 26.69 -13.70 -12.07
C ALA A 353 26.52 -13.85 -10.54
N LEU A 354 26.26 -15.06 -10.05
CA LEU A 354 26.13 -15.33 -8.61
C LEU A 354 27.45 -15.06 -7.87
N SER A 355 28.57 -15.50 -8.44
CA SER A 355 29.90 -15.33 -7.86
C SER A 355 30.26 -13.84 -7.74
N ALA A 356 29.97 -13.04 -8.77
CA ALA A 356 30.17 -11.60 -8.73
C ALA A 356 29.37 -10.93 -7.59
N ALA A 357 28.11 -11.33 -7.42
CA ALA A 357 27.24 -10.81 -6.35
C ALA A 357 27.73 -11.24 -4.96
N LEU A 358 28.07 -12.53 -4.77
CA LEU A 358 28.55 -13.08 -3.50
C LEU A 358 29.90 -12.51 -3.09
N TYR A 359 30.83 -12.36 -4.04
CA TYR A 359 32.12 -11.73 -3.79
C TYR A 359 31.94 -10.31 -3.28
N THR A 360 31.06 -9.55 -3.93
CA THR A 360 30.71 -8.19 -3.50
C THR A 360 30.08 -8.18 -2.11
N PHE A 361 29.14 -9.08 -1.83
CA PHE A 361 28.54 -9.21 -0.50
C PHE A 361 29.58 -9.51 0.58
N LYS A 362 30.51 -10.44 0.33
CA LYS A 362 31.59 -10.81 1.25
C LYS A 362 32.45 -9.60 1.63
N ASN A 363 32.75 -8.72 0.67
CA ASN A 363 33.54 -7.51 0.91
C ASN A 363 32.81 -6.52 1.83
N TYR A 364 31.46 -6.45 1.75
CA TYR A 364 30.66 -5.57 2.61
C TYR A 364 30.21 -6.22 3.93
N ARG A 365 30.30 -7.54 4.07
CA ARG A 365 29.78 -8.29 5.23
C ARG A 365 30.27 -7.74 6.57
N ASN A 366 31.57 -7.55 6.73
CA ASN A 366 32.15 -7.02 7.97
C ASN A 366 31.63 -5.61 8.31
N THR A 367 31.35 -4.81 7.28
CA THR A 367 30.80 -3.46 7.44
C THR A 367 29.33 -3.52 7.84
N PHE A 368 28.54 -4.42 7.22
CA PHE A 368 27.14 -4.62 7.57
C PHE A 368 26.96 -5.13 9.01
N GLU A 369 27.77 -6.10 9.44
CA GLU A 369 27.75 -6.60 10.82
C GLU A 369 28.11 -5.50 11.85
N LYS A 370 29.03 -4.59 11.50
CA LYS A 370 29.35 -3.41 12.33
C LYS A 370 28.19 -2.42 12.40
N ILE A 371 27.49 -2.20 11.30
CA ILE A 371 26.30 -1.32 11.24
C ILE A 371 25.19 -1.90 12.12
N GLU A 372 24.92 -3.20 12.02
CA GLU A 372 23.89 -3.88 12.81
C GLU A 372 24.15 -3.75 14.31
N LYS A 373 25.42 -3.88 14.75
CA LYS A 373 25.79 -3.71 16.16
C LYS A 373 25.71 -2.25 16.65
N LYS A 374 26.04 -1.28 15.80
CA LYS A 374 26.09 0.15 16.18
C LYS A 374 24.77 0.90 16.02
N THR A 375 23.84 0.37 15.23
CA THR A 375 22.60 1.07 14.89
C THR A 375 21.53 0.82 15.95
N PRO A 376 20.98 1.88 16.57
CA PRO A 376 19.86 1.71 17.51
C PRO A 376 18.57 1.27 16.79
N TYR A 377 17.71 0.54 17.50
CA TYR A 377 16.48 -0.08 16.95
C TYR A 377 15.48 0.87 16.27
N ASN A 378 15.61 2.18 16.44
CA ASN A 378 14.72 3.19 15.85
C ASN A 378 15.13 3.63 14.42
N PHE A 379 16.21 3.08 13.87
CA PHE A 379 16.67 3.39 12.52
C PHE A 379 16.46 2.22 11.55
N ASP A 380 16.19 2.55 10.28
CA ASP A 380 16.11 1.55 9.21
C ASP A 380 17.53 1.11 8.83
N LEU A 381 17.89 -0.10 9.22
CA LEU A 381 19.19 -0.72 8.95
C LEU A 381 19.52 -0.71 7.46
N ASN A 382 18.54 -0.98 6.60
CA ASN A 382 18.76 -1.02 5.15
C ASN A 382 19.03 0.37 4.58
N GLU A 383 18.40 1.41 5.13
CA GLU A 383 18.67 2.79 4.75
C GLU A 383 20.09 3.23 5.17
N ILE A 384 20.56 2.83 6.36
CA ILE A 384 21.93 3.11 6.81
C ILE A 384 22.96 2.33 6.00
N LYS A 385 22.76 1.02 5.79
CA LYS A 385 23.62 0.20 4.91
C LYS A 385 23.72 0.87 3.53
N SER A 386 22.62 1.41 3.00
CA SER A 386 22.61 2.09 1.70
C SER A 386 23.46 3.36 1.65
N LEU A 387 23.49 4.15 2.73
CA LEU A 387 24.31 5.37 2.81
C LEU A 387 25.79 5.03 2.93
N VAL A 388 26.11 4.01 3.73
CA VAL A 388 27.50 3.55 3.90
C VAL A 388 28.06 2.99 2.61
N ILE A 389 27.28 2.21 1.86
CA ILE A 389 27.65 1.74 0.52
C ILE A 389 28.01 2.92 -0.39
N ARG A 390 27.27 4.05 -0.30
CA ARG A 390 27.52 5.29 -1.05
C ARG A 390 28.74 6.11 -0.58
N GLY A 391 29.52 5.59 0.36
CA GLY A 391 30.76 6.21 0.83
C GLY A 391 30.61 7.08 2.08
N GLU A 392 29.46 7.05 2.76
CA GLU A 392 29.27 7.76 4.02
C GLU A 392 29.86 6.98 5.20
N SER A 393 30.39 7.68 6.21
CA SER A 393 30.75 7.04 7.48
C SER A 393 29.49 6.57 8.22
N ILE A 394 29.63 5.56 9.07
CA ILE A 394 28.49 5.04 9.87
C ILE A 394 27.89 6.16 10.73
N GLU A 395 28.73 7.01 11.32
CA GLU A 395 28.32 8.16 12.13
C GLU A 395 27.57 9.20 11.29
N ASN A 396 28.09 9.58 10.12
CA ASN A 396 27.40 10.50 9.21
C ASN A 396 26.10 9.92 8.67
N ALA A 397 26.03 8.61 8.43
CA ALA A 397 24.81 7.94 8.00
C ALA A 397 23.74 7.98 9.10
N LEU A 398 24.12 7.75 10.36
CA LEU A 398 23.24 7.88 11.53
C LEU A 398 22.78 9.34 11.72
N GLU A 399 23.69 10.30 11.58
CA GLU A 399 23.37 11.73 11.67
C GLU A 399 22.48 12.21 10.52
N LYS A 400 22.75 11.81 9.28
CA LYS A 400 21.89 12.14 8.13
C LYS A 400 20.52 11.54 8.28
N THR A 401 20.43 10.30 8.77
CA THR A 401 19.13 9.68 9.05
C THR A 401 18.42 10.40 10.20
N SER A 402 19.14 10.83 11.23
CA SER A 402 18.63 11.61 12.36
C SER A 402 18.19 13.03 11.97
N ASN A 403 18.96 13.72 11.13
CA ASN A 403 18.72 15.06 10.62
C ASN A 403 17.60 15.05 9.58
N PHE A 404 17.48 13.99 8.77
CA PHE A 404 16.32 13.78 7.90
C PHE A 404 15.05 13.54 8.72
N GLN A 405 15.15 12.84 9.86
CA GLN A 405 14.06 12.72 10.83
C GLN A 405 13.73 14.08 11.50
N ARG A 406 14.73 14.90 11.86
CA ARG A 406 14.55 16.24 12.47
C ARG A 406 14.03 17.29 11.46
N HIS A 407 14.55 17.36 10.24
CA HIS A 407 14.08 18.27 9.19
C HIS A 407 12.65 17.92 8.73
N ASN A 408 12.28 16.64 8.71
CA ASN A 408 10.88 16.26 8.50
C ASN A 408 9.99 16.70 9.67
N LYS A 409 10.46 16.61 10.93
CA LYS A 409 9.75 17.18 12.09
C LYS A 409 9.61 18.70 12.00
N LEU A 410 10.65 19.42 11.58
CA LEU A 410 10.66 20.89 11.46
C LEU A 410 9.81 21.41 10.29
N LYS A 411 9.83 20.74 9.12
CA LYS A 411 8.93 21.04 7.99
C LYS A 411 7.47 20.77 8.35
N GLN A 412 7.19 19.72 9.13
CA GLN A 412 5.86 19.48 9.67
C GLN A 412 5.44 20.58 10.67
N LYS A 413 6.36 21.05 11.53
CA LYS A 413 6.07 22.11 12.51
C LYS A 413 5.76 23.47 11.86
N LYS A 414 6.55 23.88 10.85
CA LYS A 414 6.31 25.10 10.07
C LYS A 414 4.97 25.05 9.30
N GLY A 415 4.67 23.95 8.62
CA GLY A 415 3.38 23.80 7.93
C GLY A 415 2.16 23.65 8.87
N THR A 416 2.37 23.35 10.16
CA THR A 416 1.28 23.35 11.16
C THR A 416 1.04 24.75 11.73
N LEU A 417 2.09 25.55 11.89
CA LEU A 417 2.00 26.95 12.33
C LEU A 417 1.28 27.81 11.28
N GLU A 418 1.68 27.73 10.01
CA GLU A 418 1.05 28.47 8.91
C GLU A 418 -0.45 28.11 8.73
N ASN A 419 -0.81 26.83 8.84
CA ASN A 419 -2.22 26.40 8.79
C ASN A 419 -3.03 26.81 10.03
N SER A 420 -2.38 26.96 11.18
CA SER A 420 -3.04 27.41 12.41
C SER A 420 -3.32 28.90 12.41
N GLU A 421 -2.45 29.70 11.79
CA GLU A 421 -2.65 31.14 11.58
C GLU A 421 -3.77 31.39 10.55
N PHE A 422 -3.74 30.68 9.42
CA PHE A 422 -4.81 30.74 8.41
C PHE A 422 -6.18 30.36 8.99
N SER A 423 -6.24 29.32 9.85
CA SER A 423 -7.48 28.89 10.49
C SER A 423 -8.01 29.89 11.53
N LYS A 424 -7.13 30.66 12.19
CA LYS A 424 -7.53 31.71 13.13
C LYS A 424 -8.11 32.91 12.39
N GLU A 425 -7.52 33.32 11.28
CA GLU A 425 -8.03 34.42 10.45
C GLU A 425 -9.40 34.09 9.83
N GLU A 426 -9.61 32.85 9.35
CA GLU A 426 -10.92 32.43 8.83
C GLU A 426 -12.01 32.39 9.92
N LYS A 427 -11.67 31.99 11.14
CA LYS A 427 -12.60 32.02 12.27
C LYS A 427 -12.96 33.44 12.69
N HIS A 428 -11.98 34.35 12.66
CA HIS A 428 -12.21 35.76 12.98
C HIS A 428 -13.13 36.43 11.95
N LYS A 429 -12.95 36.14 10.65
CA LYS A 429 -13.83 36.62 9.58
C LYS A 429 -15.26 36.09 9.71
N LYS A 430 -15.45 34.82 10.07
CA LYS A 430 -16.79 34.24 10.30
C LYS A 430 -17.48 34.83 11.53
N LEU A 431 -16.74 35.16 12.58
CA LEU A 431 -17.32 35.78 13.78
C LEU A 431 -17.80 37.20 13.48
N ILE A 432 -17.04 37.98 12.71
CA ILE A 432 -17.44 39.33 12.28
C ILE A 432 -18.70 39.28 11.41
N ASN A 433 -18.80 38.33 10.49
CA ASN A 433 -19.99 38.20 9.64
C ASN A 433 -21.24 37.78 10.45
N ASN A 434 -21.09 36.87 11.42
CA ASN A 434 -22.21 36.47 12.28
C ASN A 434 -22.71 37.57 13.22
N ILE A 435 -21.85 38.55 13.58
CA ILE A 435 -22.27 39.72 14.36
C ILE A 435 -23.05 40.67 13.46
N LYS A 436 -22.58 40.91 12.23
CA LYS A 436 -23.27 41.75 11.25
C LYS A 436 -24.65 41.20 10.86
N GLU A 437 -24.78 39.89 10.68
CA GLU A 437 -26.07 39.25 10.39
C GLU A 437 -27.06 39.32 11.57
N LYS A 438 -26.57 39.47 12.81
CA LYS A 438 -27.43 39.63 13.99
C LYS A 438 -27.88 41.06 14.24
N ASP A 439 -27.07 42.04 13.83
CA ASP A 439 -27.43 43.46 13.94
C ASP A 439 -28.40 43.89 12.82
N GLU A 440 -28.57 43.09 11.76
CA GLU A 440 -29.57 43.31 10.70
C GLU A 440 -30.95 42.66 11.00
N GLU A 441 -31.05 41.82 12.04
CA GLU A 441 -32.30 41.18 12.50
C GLU A 441 -32.97 41.91 13.68
N ILE A 442 -32.46 43.07 14.08
CA ILE A 442 -33.07 43.99 15.07
C ILE A 442 -33.48 45.27 14.34
#